data_AF-A0A5C7Q826-F1
#
_entry.id   AF-A0A5C7Q826-F1
#
_cell.length_a   1.000
_cell.length_b   1.000
_cell.length_c   1.000
_cell.angle_alpha   90.00
_cell.angle_beta   90.00
_cell.angle_gamma   90.00
#
_symmetry.space_group_name_H-M   'P 1'
#
loop_
_entity.id
_entity.type
_entity.pdbx_description
1 polymer ?
#
loop_
_entity_poly.entity_id
_entity_poly.type
_entity_poly.pdbx_seq_one_letter_code
_entity_poly.pdbx_strand_id
1 'polypeptide(L)'
;MEKSDIAVVVCFIVVVAAIVVALADRMTADYVPAGTGIVVDKVYSPSTSSSGTGMVYDAKGGVKPVYTHTSTAEKWIVIVSHEGRAFSVECSASVWSRLEKGKTCEVVRIQGTIWNHGHMIR
;
A
#
# COMPACT_ATOMS: atom_id res chain seq x y z
N MET A 1 16.81 -10.56 36.85
CA MET A 1 15.97 -9.87 35.87
C MET A 1 15.74 -8.47 36.42
N GLU A 2 16.45 -7.49 35.88
CA GLU A 2 16.31 -6.11 36.32
C GLU A 2 14.92 -5.59 35.94
N LYS A 3 14.41 -4.58 36.65
CA LYS A 3 13.10 -3.98 36.33
C LYS A 3 13.04 -3.46 34.88
N SER A 4 14.20 -3.11 34.30
CA SER A 4 14.39 -2.75 32.89
C SER A 4 14.02 -3.90 31.93
N ASP A 5 14.43 -5.13 32.23
CA ASP A 5 14.15 -6.31 31.40
C ASP A 5 12.63 -6.57 31.30
N ILE A 6 11.92 -6.45 32.43
CA ILE A 6 10.47 -6.62 32.48
C ILE A 6 9.77 -5.54 31.66
N ALA A 7 10.22 -4.28 31.75
CA ALA A 7 9.64 -3.17 31.01
C ALA A 7 9.80 -3.35 29.48
N VAL A 8 10.97 -3.82 29.03
CA VAL A 8 11.23 -4.10 27.61
C VAL A 8 10.33 -5.22 27.10
N VAL A 9 10.20 -6.32 27.85
CA VAL A 9 9.33 -7.44 27.48
C VAL A 9 7.85 -7.00 27.42
N VAL A 10 7.38 -6.23 28.40
CA VAL A 10 6.01 -5.71 28.41
C VAL A 10 5.77 -4.76 27.23
N CYS A 11 6.71 -3.86 26.94
CA CYS A 11 6.62 -2.96 25.79
C CYS A 11 6.55 -3.75 24.46
N PHE A 12 7.40 -4.78 24.31
CA PHE A 12 7.39 -5.64 23.14
C PHE A 12 6.05 -6.36 22.97
N ILE A 13 5.49 -6.93 24.04
CA ILE A 13 4.17 -7.59 24.00
C ILE A 13 3.07 -6.62 23.57
N VAL A 14 3.07 -5.39 24.09
CA VAL A 14 2.08 -4.37 23.72
C VAL A 14 2.20 -3.99 22.25
N VAL A 15 3.42 -3.81 21.73
CA VAL A 15 3.64 -3.50 20.31
C VAL A 15 3.18 -4.65 19.42
N VAL A 16 3.54 -5.89 19.76
CA VAL A 16 3.11 -7.07 18.99
C VAL A 16 1.59 -7.20 19.02
N ALA A 17 0.95 -7.01 20.18
CA ALA A 17 -0.50 -7.04 20.29
C ALA A 17 -1.16 -5.95 19.43
N ALA A 18 -0.63 -4.73 19.43
CA ALA A 18 -1.13 -3.65 18.58
C ALA A 18 -1.01 -3.97 17.09
N ILE A 19 0.09 -4.59 16.65
CA ILE A 19 0.27 -5.04 15.28
C ILE A 19 -0.75 -6.12 14.91
N VAL A 20 -0.97 -7.10 15.78
CA VAL A 20 -1.95 -8.17 15.55
C VAL A 20 -3.36 -7.60 15.43
N VAL A 21 -3.73 -6.65 16.30
CA VAL A 21 -5.04 -5.97 16.23
C VAL A 21 -5.17 -5.17 14.93
N ALA A 22 -4.13 -4.43 14.52
CA ALA A 22 -4.12 -3.71 13.24
C ALA A 22 -4.27 -4.62 12.03
N LEU A 23 -3.63 -5.80 12.06
CA LEU A 23 -3.75 -6.78 10.99
C LEU A 23 -5.16 -7.38 10.95
N ALA A 24 -5.69 -7.78 12.11
CA ALA A 24 -7.03 -8.35 12.23
C ALA A 24 -8.09 -7.37 11.72
N ASP A 25 -8.01 -6.10 12.15
CA ASP A 25 -8.92 -5.03 11.73
C ASP A 25 -8.94 -4.83 10.21
N ARG A 26 -7.76 -4.91 9.58
CA ARG A 26 -7.64 -4.82 8.13
C ARG A 26 -8.21 -6.04 7.41
N MET A 27 -8.05 -7.24 7.97
CA MET A 27 -8.56 -8.48 7.37
C MET A 27 -10.09 -8.59 7.46
N THR A 28 -10.70 -8.01 8.49
CA THR A 28 -12.15 -7.94 8.66
C THR A 28 -12.75 -6.63 8.13
N ALA A 29 -12.00 -5.87 7.34
CA ALA A 29 -12.49 -4.59 6.85
C ALA A 29 -13.59 -4.79 5.80
N ASP A 30 -14.67 -4.03 5.96
CA ASP A 30 -15.81 -4.00 5.06
C ASP A 30 -15.69 -2.89 4.03
N TYR A 31 -16.37 -3.11 2.91
CA TYR A 31 -16.47 -2.16 1.81
C TYR A 31 -17.77 -1.34 1.96
N VAL A 32 -17.65 -0.15 2.54
CA VAL A 32 -18.80 0.73 2.81
C VAL A 32 -18.92 1.77 1.69
N PRO A 33 -20.09 1.90 1.03
CA PRO A 33 -20.31 2.96 0.04
C PRO A 33 -20.05 4.35 0.65
N ALA A 34 -19.15 5.12 0.05
CA ALA A 34 -18.83 6.49 0.47
C ALA A 34 -19.49 7.54 -0.43
N GLY A 35 -20.29 7.12 -1.41
CA GLY A 35 -21.01 7.99 -2.35
C GLY A 35 -20.27 8.17 -3.66
N THR A 36 -20.53 9.29 -4.35
CA THR A 36 -19.97 9.56 -5.68
C THR A 36 -18.84 10.59 -5.60
N GLY A 37 -17.74 10.31 -6.30
CA GLY A 37 -16.64 11.24 -6.53
C GLY A 37 -16.55 11.65 -8.01
N ILE A 38 -15.71 12.64 -8.32
CA ILE A 38 -15.42 13.05 -9.70
C ILE A 38 -13.98 12.65 -10.04
N VAL A 39 -13.79 11.98 -11.17
CA VAL A 39 -12.46 11.63 -11.68
C VAL A 39 -11.76 12.90 -12.14
N VAL A 40 -10.70 13.30 -11.43
CA VAL A 40 -9.89 14.48 -11.76
C VAL A 40 -8.84 14.13 -12.79
N ASP A 41 -8.16 13.00 -12.63
CA ASP A 41 -7.15 12.55 -13.57
C ASP A 41 -6.86 11.06 -13.45
N LYS A 42 -6.06 10.56 -14.40
CA LYS A 42 -5.63 9.17 -14.48
C LYS A 42 -4.14 9.10 -14.76
N VAL A 43 -3.44 8.31 -13.95
CA VAL A 43 -1.99 8.11 -14.05
C VAL A 43 -1.71 6.62 -14.26
N TYR A 44 -0.86 6.32 -15.24
CA TYR A 44 -0.37 4.97 -15.50
C TYR A 44 1.13 4.92 -15.25
N SER A 45 1.56 3.97 -14.42
CA SER A 45 2.98 3.67 -14.20
C SER A 45 3.27 2.26 -14.72
N PRO A 46 4.01 2.11 -15.83
CA PRO A 46 4.35 0.80 -16.36
C PRO A 46 5.24 0.02 -15.39
N SER A 47 5.15 -1.30 -15.43
CA SER A 47 6.14 -2.15 -14.75
C SER A 47 7.51 -1.96 -15.39
N THR A 48 8.55 -1.80 -14.57
CA THR A 48 9.94 -1.85 -15.04
C THR A 48 10.66 -3.03 -14.40
N SER A 49 11.48 -3.72 -15.19
CA SER A 49 12.42 -4.72 -14.68
C SER A 49 13.82 -4.32 -15.13
N SER A 50 14.78 -4.38 -14.22
CA SER A 50 16.19 -4.20 -14.49
C SER A 50 17.00 -5.29 -13.82
N SER A 51 18.01 -5.77 -14.56
CA SER A 51 18.96 -6.76 -14.07
C SER A 51 20.35 -6.16 -14.10
N GLY A 52 21.12 -6.41 -13.04
CA GLY A 52 22.52 -6.00 -12.93
C GLY A 52 23.39 -7.17 -12.52
N THR A 53 24.64 -7.15 -12.95
CA THR A 53 25.69 -8.04 -12.44
C THR A 53 26.75 -7.17 -11.79
N GLY A 54 27.10 -7.48 -10.55
CA GLY A 54 28.15 -6.80 -9.80
C GLY A 54 29.08 -7.81 -9.14
N MET A 55 30.20 -7.30 -8.64
CA MET A 55 31.12 -8.07 -7.80
C MET A 55 31.04 -7.52 -6.39
N VAL A 56 30.93 -8.41 -5.40
CA VAL A 56 30.99 -8.03 -3.99
C VAL A 56 32.24 -8.65 -3.39
N TYR A 57 33.01 -7.81 -2.68
CA TYR A 57 34.21 -8.23 -1.97
C TYR A 57 33.80 -8.70 -0.56
N ASP A 58 34.18 -9.91 -0.20
CA ASP A 58 34.04 -10.36 1.17
C ASP A 58 35.13 -9.75 2.07
N ALA A 59 34.93 -9.84 3.39
CA ALA A 59 35.88 -9.31 4.37
C ALA A 59 37.26 -10.01 4.37
N LYS A 60 37.41 -11.10 3.60
CA LYS A 60 38.65 -11.89 3.44
C LYS A 60 39.29 -11.69 2.05
N GLY A 61 38.81 -10.75 1.24
CA GLY A 61 39.34 -10.45 -0.09
C GLY A 61 38.85 -11.38 -1.21
N GLY A 62 37.89 -12.26 -0.93
CA GLY A 62 37.22 -13.08 -1.94
C GLY A 62 36.25 -12.23 -2.77
N VAL A 63 36.24 -12.44 -4.09
CA VAL A 63 35.32 -11.78 -5.01
C VAL A 63 34.20 -12.74 -5.37
N LYS A 64 32.94 -12.35 -5.13
CA LYS A 64 31.77 -13.14 -5.51
C LYS A 64 30.89 -12.37 -6.50
N PRO A 65 30.47 -13.00 -7.61
CA PRO A 65 29.48 -12.39 -8.49
C PRO A 65 28.13 -12.32 -7.77
N VAL A 66 27.47 -11.18 -7.87
CA VAL A 66 26.10 -10.96 -7.41
C VAL A 66 25.27 -10.50 -8.58
N TYR A 67 24.12 -11.17 -8.74
CA TYR A 67 23.12 -10.80 -9.72
C TYR A 67 22.01 -10.08 -8.96
N THR A 68 21.73 -8.83 -9.37
CA THR A 68 20.61 -8.06 -8.83
C THR A 68 19.48 -8.04 -9.84
N HIS A 69 18.26 -8.21 -9.34
CA HIS A 69 17.05 -8.06 -10.13
C HIS A 69 16.14 -7.10 -9.38
N THR A 70 15.80 -5.98 -10.03
CA THR A 70 14.88 -4.99 -9.49
C THR A 70 13.65 -4.96 -10.37
N SER A 71 12.48 -5.22 -9.78
CA SER A 71 11.20 -5.12 -10.47
C SER A 71 10.30 -4.13 -9.76
N THR A 72 9.72 -3.21 -10.52
CA THR A 72 8.60 -2.39 -10.07
C THR A 72 7.31 -2.93 -10.67
N ALA A 73 6.30 -3.09 -9.82
CA ALA A 73 4.98 -3.52 -10.27
C ALA A 73 4.32 -2.41 -11.08
N GLU A 74 3.51 -2.82 -12.06
CA GLU A 74 2.62 -1.92 -12.79
C GLU A 74 1.61 -1.30 -11.82
N LYS A 75 1.31 0.00 -11.99
CA LYS A 75 0.30 0.70 -11.19
C LYS A 75 -0.66 1.48 -12.06
N TRP A 76 -1.94 1.28 -11.80
CA TRP A 76 -3.05 2.01 -12.42
C TRP A 76 -3.67 2.91 -11.35
N ILE A 77 -3.47 4.21 -11.47
CA ILE A 77 -3.86 5.18 -10.44
C ILE A 77 -4.92 6.12 -11.01
N VAL A 78 -5.98 6.36 -10.24
CA VAL A 78 -7.01 7.35 -10.53
C VAL A 78 -7.01 8.39 -9.43
N ILE A 79 -7.03 9.67 -9.82
CA ILE A 79 -7.15 10.79 -8.89
C ILE A 79 -8.62 11.18 -8.86
N VAL A 80 -9.24 11.09 -7.68
CA VAL A 80 -10.67 11.37 -7.48
C VAL A 80 -10.82 12.53 -6.52
N SER A 81 -11.74 13.44 -6.83
CA SER A 81 -12.21 14.48 -5.91
C SER A 81 -13.53 14.06 -5.28
N HIS A 82 -13.58 14.03 -3.96
CA HIS A 82 -14.77 13.74 -3.19
C HIS A 82 -14.76 14.61 -1.93
N GLU A 83 -15.90 15.19 -1.56
CA GLU A 83 -16.04 16.14 -0.44
C GLU A 83 -15.03 17.32 -0.48
N GLY A 84 -14.68 17.78 -1.68
CA GLY A 84 -13.74 18.89 -1.88
C GLY A 84 -12.27 18.52 -1.63
N ARG A 85 -11.94 17.24 -1.47
CA ARG A 85 -10.56 16.74 -1.35
C ARG A 85 -10.24 15.80 -2.49
N ALA A 86 -9.07 15.98 -3.08
CA ALA A 86 -8.53 15.05 -4.07
C ALA A 86 -7.64 14.00 -3.38
N PHE A 87 -7.80 12.74 -3.76
CA PHE A 87 -6.91 11.66 -3.33
C PHE A 87 -6.67 10.68 -4.49
N SER A 88 -5.53 9.98 -4.40
CA SER A 88 -5.12 8.98 -5.38
C SER A 88 -5.56 7.59 -4.93
N VAL A 89 -6.14 6.82 -5.84
CA VAL A 89 -6.57 5.44 -5.62
C VAL A 89 -5.90 4.54 -6.64
N GLU A 90 -5.21 3.51 -6.17
CA GLU A 90 -4.74 2.43 -7.03
C GLU A 90 -5.91 1.49 -7.34
N CYS A 91 -6.09 1.14 -8.60
CA CYS A 91 -7.18 0.27 -9.07
C CYS A 91 -6.67 -0.76 -10.07
N SER A 92 -7.54 -1.65 -10.55
CA SER A 92 -7.19 -2.56 -11.65
C SER A 92 -7.19 -1.83 -12.99
N ALA A 93 -6.50 -2.38 -13.99
CA ALA A 93 -6.52 -1.89 -15.37
C ALA A 93 -7.95 -1.79 -15.94
N SER A 94 -8.84 -2.71 -15.55
CA SER A 94 -10.23 -2.76 -16.02
C SER A 94 -11.11 -1.65 -15.44
N VAL A 95 -10.92 -1.28 -14.17
CA VAL A 95 -11.60 -0.12 -13.57
C VAL A 95 -11.01 1.16 -14.15
N TRP A 96 -9.67 1.22 -14.24
CA TRP A 96 -8.97 2.36 -14.81
C TRP A 96 -9.45 2.67 -16.23
N SER A 97 -9.58 1.68 -17.11
CA SER A 97 -9.97 1.91 -18.51
C SER A 97 -11.40 2.42 -18.69
N ARG A 98 -12.33 2.08 -17.78
CA ARG A 98 -13.74 2.49 -17.84
C ARG A 98 -13.97 3.92 -17.34
N LEU A 99 -13.07 4.43 -16.51
CA LEU A 99 -13.20 5.75 -15.92
C LEU A 99 -12.72 6.83 -16.87
N GLU A 100 -13.50 7.89 -16.99
CA GLU A 100 -13.20 9.06 -17.81
C GLU A 100 -13.02 10.30 -16.94
N LYS A 101 -12.06 11.14 -17.32
CA LYS A 101 -11.80 12.42 -16.65
C LYS A 101 -13.05 13.31 -16.72
N GLY A 102 -13.41 13.90 -15.58
CA GLY A 102 -14.58 14.75 -15.39
C GLY A 102 -15.90 13.98 -15.20
N LYS A 103 -15.90 12.65 -15.25
CA LYS A 103 -17.09 11.84 -14.94
C LYS A 103 -17.15 11.47 -13.47
N THR A 104 -18.37 11.19 -13.01
CA THR A 104 -18.64 10.69 -11.67
C THR A 104 -18.29 9.21 -11.57
N CYS A 105 -17.71 8.80 -10.46
CA CYS A 105 -17.43 7.40 -10.11
C CYS A 105 -17.93 7.08 -8.71
N GLU A 106 -18.17 5.80 -8.43
CA GLU A 106 -18.55 5.35 -7.10
C GLU A 106 -17.29 5.17 -6.24
N VAL A 107 -17.27 5.87 -5.10
CA VAL A 107 -16.20 5.76 -4.11
C VAL A 107 -16.69 4.86 -2.99
N VAL A 108 -15.84 3.90 -2.63
CA VAL A 108 -16.09 2.98 -1.52
C VAL A 108 -14.98 3.19 -0.50
N ARG A 109 -15.34 3.23 0.78
CA ARG A 109 -14.39 3.32 1.89
C ARG A 109 -14.11 1.91 2.41
N ILE A 110 -12.83 1.62 2.64
CA ILE A 110 -12.41 0.37 3.27
C ILE A 110 -12.37 0.62 4.77
N GLN A 111 -13.37 0.12 5.49
CA GLN A 111 -13.56 0.42 6.90
C GLN A 111 -13.40 -0.85 7.73
N GLY A 112 -12.36 -0.85 8.57
CA GLY A 112 -12.22 -1.82 9.66
C GLY A 112 -13.17 -1.52 10.81
N THR A 113 -13.18 -2.41 11.79
CA THR A 113 -13.95 -2.24 13.03
C THR A 113 -13.41 -1.06 13.86
N ILE A 114 -12.10 -0.81 13.78
CA ILE A 114 -11.36 0.16 14.58
C ILE A 114 -10.83 1.30 13.71
N TRP A 115 -10.28 1.01 12.52
CA TRP A 115 -9.64 2.01 11.66
C TRP A 115 -10.24 2.10 10.26
N ASN A 116 -10.05 3.27 9.63
CA ASN A 116 -10.30 3.44 8.20
C ASN A 116 -9.00 3.14 7.42
N HIS A 117 -9.08 2.21 6.47
CA HIS A 117 -7.94 1.74 5.68
C HIS A 117 -7.81 2.42 4.32
N GLY A 118 -8.73 3.34 3.98
CA GLY A 118 -8.64 4.19 2.79
C GLY A 118 -9.88 4.16 1.91
N HIS A 119 -9.70 4.52 0.64
CA HIS A 119 -10.76 4.57 -0.37
C HIS A 119 -10.39 3.70 -1.57
N MET A 120 -11.39 3.10 -2.19
CA MET A 120 -11.31 2.40 -3.48
C MET A 120 -12.37 2.94 -4.43
N ILE A 121 -12.20 2.65 -5.73
CA ILE A 121 -13.20 2.96 -6.76
C ILE A 121 -13.80 1.64 -7.24
N ARG A 122 -15.13 1.60 -7.40
CA ARG A 122 -15.85 0.43 -7.89
C ARG A 122 -16.45 0.67 -9.28
#